data_AF-A0A3D4CK59-F1
#
_entry.id   AF-A0A3D4CK59-F1
#
_cell.length_a   1.000
_cell.length_b   1.000
_cell.length_c   1.000
_cell.angle_alpha   90.00
_cell.angle_beta   90.00
_cell.angle_gamma   90.00
#
_symmetry.space_group_name_H-M   'P 1'
#
loop_
_entity.id
_entity.type
_entity.pdbx_description
1 polymer ?
#
loop_
_entity_poly.entity_id
_entity_poly.type
_entity_poly.pdbx_seq_one_letter_code
_entity_poly.pdbx_strand_id
1 'polypeptide(L)' 'KIGRFPIVLVGKDYWTGLVDWIKSSVLKERNINEEDMFLFKLVDTAEEAVAYIDDFYSKYLLKPNF' A
#
# COMPACT_ATOMS: atom_id res chain seq x y z
N LYS A 1 -7.57 16.64 -6.42
CA LYS A 1 -6.69 15.82 -5.55
C LYS A 1 -7.36 14.46 -5.41
N ILE A 2 -6.72 13.38 -5.86
CA ILE A 2 -7.29 12.02 -5.75
C ILE A 2 -7.35 11.67 -4.25
N GLY A 3 -8.49 11.13 -3.78
CA GLY A 3 -8.63 10.65 -2.41
C GLY A 3 -7.69 9.48 -2.16
N ARG A 4 -7.27 9.25 -0.91
CA ARG A 4 -6.48 8.05 -0.60
C ARG A 4 -7.34 6.81 -0.87
N PHE A 5 -6.79 5.81 -1.54
CA PHE A 5 -7.42 4.53 -1.82
C PHE A 5 -6.47 3.39 -1.40
N PRO A 6 -6.98 2.25 -0.92
CA PRO A 6 -6.14 1.13 -0.52
C PRO A 6 -5.57 0.43 -1.77
N ILE A 7 -4.24 0.23 -1.81
CA ILE A 7 -3.56 -0.54 -2.86
C ILE A 7 -3.09 -1.85 -2.25
N VAL A 8 -3.54 -2.98 -2.81
CA VAL A 8 -3.15 -4.32 -2.37
C VAL A 8 -2.50 -5.08 -3.50
N LEU A 9 -1.34 -5.65 -3.24
CA LEU A 9 -0.60 -6.50 -4.17
C LEU A 9 -0.58 -7.92 -3.60
N VAL A 10 -1.10 -8.88 -4.37
CA VAL A 10 -1.23 -10.28 -3.94
C VAL A 10 -0.07 -11.11 -4.48
N GLY A 11 0.48 -11.97 -3.62
CA GLY A 11 1.61 -12.86 -3.90
C GLY A 11 2.93 -12.18 -3.59
N LYS A 12 3.37 -12.25 -2.33
CA LYS A 12 4.61 -11.59 -1.89
C LYS A 12 5.82 -12.02 -2.70
N ASP A 13 5.94 -13.31 -2.99
CA ASP A 13 7.08 -13.85 -3.75
C ASP A 13 7.23 -13.19 -5.14
N TYR A 14 6.10 -12.95 -5.82
CA TYR A 14 6.10 -12.30 -7.12
C TYR A 14 6.52 -10.82 -7.04
N TRP A 15 6.02 -10.10 -6.03
CA TRP A 15 6.25 -8.65 -5.91
C TRP A 15 7.52 -8.25 -5.14
N THR A 16 8.13 -9.18 -4.40
CA THR A 16 9.30 -8.89 -3.55
C THR A 16 10.45 -8.29 -4.37
N GLY A 17 10.76 -8.85 -5.53
CA GLY A 17 11.82 -8.31 -6.41
C GLY A 17 11.57 -6.88 -6.86
N LEU A 18 10.32 -6.52 -7.16
CA LEU A 18 9.96 -5.14 -7.51
C LEU A 18 10.11 -4.21 -6.29
N VAL A 19 9.61 -4.62 -5.13
CA VAL A 19 9.68 -3.81 -3.91
C VAL A 19 11.13 -3.57 -3.48
N ASP A 20 11.99 -4.58 -3.62
CA ASP A 20 13.42 -4.45 -3.31
C ASP A 20 14.13 -3.53 -4.29
N TRP A 21 13.76 -3.56 -5.58
CA TRP A 21 14.25 -2.60 -6.57
C TRP A 21 13.81 -1.17 -6.25
N ILE A 22 12.54 -0.96 -5.89
CA ILE A 22 12.03 0.35 -5.49
C ILE A 22 12.83 0.91 -4.30
N LYS A 23 13.08 0.10 -3.27
CA LYS A 23 13.86 0.51 -2.08
C LYS A 23 15.32 0.81 -2.41
N SER A 24 15.97 -0.07 -3.17
CA SER A 24 17.42 0.01 -3.41
C SER A 24 17.80 1.06 -4.45
N SER A 25 16.90 1.37 -5.39
CA SER A 25 17.15 2.30 -6.50
C SER A 25 16.29 3.56 -6.36
N VAL A 26 14.96 3.44 -6.45
CA VAL A 26 14.07 4.60 -6.57
C VAL A 26 14.09 5.46 -5.30
N LEU A 27 13.98 4.83 -4.12
CA LEU A 27 14.04 5.52 -2.83
C LEU A 27 15.45 6.07 -2.56
N LYS A 28 16.50 5.31 -2.89
CA LYS A 28 17.89 5.73 -2.71
C LYS A 28 18.23 6.98 -3.53
N GLU A 29 17.76 7.05 -4.77
CA GLU A 29 17.90 8.20 -5.67
C GLU A 29 16.93 9.36 -5.31
N ARG A 30 16.16 9.24 -4.21
CA ARG A 30 15.21 10.24 -3.71
C ARG A 30 14.10 10.63 -4.70
N ASN A 31 13.73 9.70 -5.57
CA ASN A 31 12.62 9.89 -6.50
C ASN A 31 11.25 9.68 -5.84
N ILE A 32 11.22 9.08 -4.65
CA ILE A 32 10.05 8.91 -3.78
C ILE A 32 10.42 9.21 -2.33
N ASN A 33 9.44 9.50 -1.50
CA ASN A 33 9.62 9.58 -0.05
C ASN A 33 9.55 8.17 0.56
N GLU A 34 10.17 7.98 1.73
CA GLU A 34 10.05 6.72 2.47
C GLU A 34 8.58 6.38 2.79
N GLU A 35 7.77 7.41 3.02
CA GLU A 35 6.34 7.29 3.27
C GLU A 35 5.55 6.64 2.11
N ASP A 36 6.05 6.78 0.88
CA ASP A 36 5.39 6.24 -0.30
C ASP A 36 5.42 4.70 -0.32
N MET A 37 6.34 4.09 0.43
CA MET A 37 6.39 2.64 0.65
C MET A 37 5.19 2.10 1.44
N PHE A 38 4.43 2.98 2.10
CA PHE A 38 3.21 2.60 2.83
C PHE A 38 1.93 2.79 2.00
N LEU A 39 2.04 3.23 0.74
CA LEU A 39 0.88 3.41 -0.14
C LEU A 39 0.24 2.09 -0.57
N PHE A 40 0.99 0.98 -0.52
CA PHE A 40 0.52 -0.35 -0.88
C PHE A 40 0.84 -1.37 0.19
N LYS A 41 0.06 -2.46 0.22
CA LYS A 41 0.25 -3.60 1.11
C LYS A 41 0.48 -4.86 0.27
N LEU A 42 1.55 -5.60 0.58
CA LEU A 42 1.73 -6.96 0.06
C LEU A 42 0.99 -7.96 0.97
N VAL A 43 0.25 -8.88 0.35
CA VAL A 43 -0.51 -9.95 1.01
C VAL A 43 -0.36 -11.24 0.23
N ASP A 44 -0.60 -12.39 0.86
CA ASP A 44 -0.56 -13.69 0.17
C ASP A 44 -1.95 -14.27 -0.09
N THR A 45 -2.95 -13.82 0.66
CA THR A 45 -4.30 -14.37 0.61
C THR A 45 -5.35 -13.30 0.29
N ALA A 46 -6.49 -13.74 -0.23
CA ALA A 46 -7.62 -12.85 -0.47
C ALA A 46 -8.20 -12.32 0.84
N GLU A 47 -8.17 -13.13 1.90
CA GLU A 47 -8.64 -12.78 3.23
C GLU A 47 -7.83 -11.62 3.83
N GLU A 48 -6.50 -11.65 3.68
CA GLU A 48 -5.62 -10.53 4.09
C GLU A 48 -5.92 -9.25 3.29
N ALA A 49 -6.20 -9.39 1.99
CA ALA A 49 -6.54 -8.25 1.14
C ALA A 49 -7.84 -7.59 1.60
N VAL A 50 -8.89 -8.38 1.82
CA VAL A 50 -10.20 -7.90 2.30
C VAL A 50 -10.06 -7.25 3.66
N ALA A 51 -9.37 -7.89 4.61
CA ALA A 51 -9.16 -7.33 5.94
C ALA A 51 -8.45 -5.97 5.91
N TYR A 52 -7.46 -5.80 5.02
CA TYR A 52 -6.78 -4.51 4.84
C TYR A 52 -7.70 -3.43 4.24
N ILE A 53 -8.52 -3.80 3.27
CA ILE A 53 -9.49 -2.88 2.65
C ILE A 53 -10.53 -2.43 3.69
N ASP A 54 -11.05 -3.36 4.49
CA ASP A 54 -12.01 -3.06 5.55
C ASP A 54 -11.40 -2.17 6.64
N ASP A 55 -10.17 -2.47 7.10
CA ASP A 55 -9.44 -1.63 8.05
C ASP A 55 -9.21 -0.22 7.51
N PHE A 56 -8.82 -0.10 6.23
CA PHE A 56 -8.68 1.19 5.57
C PHE A 56 -9.99 1.96 5.62
N TYR A 57 -11.09 1.41 5.08
CA TYR A 57 -12.34 2.14 5.02
C TYR A 57 -12.95 2.40 6.40
N SER A 58 -12.77 1.53 7.41
CA SER A 58 -13.22 1.81 8.77
C SER A 58 -12.58 3.08 9.37
N LYS A 59 -11.29 3.31 9.08
CA LYS A 59 -10.55 4.50 9.53
C LYS A 59 -10.92 5.75 8.74
N TYR A 60 -11.24 5.61 7.45
CA TYR A 60 -11.58 6.74 6.58
C TYR A 60 -13.08 7.11 6.58
N LEU A 61 -13.99 6.17 6.85
CA LEU A 61 -15.44 6.38 7.03
C LEU A 61 -15.75 7.18 8.31
N LEU A 62 -14.82 7.23 9.26
CA LEU A 62 -14.94 8.05 10.47
C LEU A 62 -14.61 9.53 10.26
N LYS A 63 -14.46 10.01 9.02
CA LYS A 63 -14.55 11.45 8.73
C LYS A 63 -16.01 11.80 8.41
N PRO A 64 -16.76 12.40 9.35
CA PRO A 64 -18.10 12.86 9.03
C PRO A 64 -17.99 13.92 7.93
N ASN A 65 -18.83 13.81 6.92
CA ASN A 65 -19.07 14.89 5.95
C ASN A 65 -19.97 15.96 6.60
N PHE A 66 -19.48 16.62 7.65
CA PHE A 66 -20.14 17.78 8.26
C PHE A 66 -19.10 18.88 8.50
#